data_AF-A0A9W6B1T1-F1
#
_entry.id   AF-A0A9W6B1T1-F1
#
_cell.length_a   1.000
_cell.length_b   1.000
_cell.length_c   1.000
_cell.angle_alpha   90.00
_cell.angle_beta   90.00
_cell.angle_gamma   90.00
#
_symmetry.space_group_name_H-M   'P 1'
#
loop_
_entity.id
_entity.type
_entity.pdbx_description
1 polymer ?
#
loop_
_entity_poly.entity_id
_entity_poly.type
_entity_poly.pdbx_seq_one_letter_code
_entity_poly.pdbx_strand_id
1 'polypeptide(L)'
;MDFNDLKPIKLSLINDSKIYHTNQKRPELHHWQLDWHKLSKLIHDNYASIAEVRAGIAEDWLRTNGIIWDDQIGYYHYPNSHYDNINSIFWGYSSWGTPTILVTFLNESEKAYKLYTTGMDYGFHYLGGN
;
A
#
# COMPACT_ATOMS: atom_id res chain seq x y z
N MET A 1 -7.19 -9.43 13.98
CA MET A 1 -6.50 -9.90 12.78
C MET A 1 -5.04 -9.82 13.10
N ASP A 2 -4.35 -10.91 12.88
CA ASP A 2 -2.95 -11.08 13.22
C ASP A 2 -2.12 -11.10 11.93
N PHE A 3 -0.82 -10.79 12.02
CA PHE A 3 0.08 -10.88 10.87
C PHE A 3 0.20 -12.30 10.31
N ASN A 4 -0.08 -13.33 11.11
CA ASN A 4 -0.14 -14.72 10.66
C ASN A 4 -1.34 -15.01 9.74
N ASP A 5 -2.37 -14.16 9.77
CA ASP A 5 -3.51 -14.24 8.84
C ASP A 5 -3.15 -13.72 7.44
N LEU A 6 -2.00 -13.04 7.31
CA LEU A 6 -1.56 -12.41 6.08
C LEU A 6 -0.53 -13.25 5.33
N LYS A 7 -0.59 -13.18 4.00
CA LYS A 7 0.37 -13.87 3.12
C LYS A 7 1.61 -13.00 2.91
N PRO A 8 2.79 -13.39 3.44
CA PRO A 8 4.01 -12.64 3.26
C PRO A 8 4.48 -12.68 1.80
N ILE A 9 5.14 -11.61 1.36
CA ILE A 9 5.71 -11.50 0.02
C ILE A 9 7.08 -10.83 0.02
N LYS A 10 7.75 -10.92 -1.12
CA LYS A 10 8.91 -10.11 -1.45
C LYS A 10 8.46 -8.96 -2.35
N LEU A 11 8.94 -7.77 -2.04
CA LEU A 11 8.77 -6.58 -2.86
C LEU A 11 9.82 -6.58 -3.97
N SER A 12 9.48 -5.99 -5.11
CA SER A 12 10.41 -5.81 -6.23
C SER A 12 10.29 -4.42 -6.83
N LEU A 13 11.20 -4.14 -7.74
CA LEU A 13 11.13 -3.02 -8.66
C LEU A 13 11.15 -3.57 -10.08
N ILE A 14 10.06 -3.42 -10.82
CA ILE A 14 10.09 -3.71 -12.25
C ILE A 14 10.93 -2.63 -12.93
N ASN A 15 12.03 -3.05 -13.56
CA ASN A 15 12.85 -2.15 -14.37
C ASN A 15 12.22 -1.84 -15.75
N ASP A 16 11.09 -2.46 -16.08
CA ASP A 16 10.47 -2.31 -17.39
C ASP A 16 9.59 -1.06 -17.46
N SER A 17 10.09 -0.06 -18.18
CA SER A 17 9.36 1.17 -18.49
C SER A 17 7.97 0.93 -19.12
N LYS A 18 7.74 -0.22 -19.80
CA LYS A 18 6.55 -0.54 -20.61
C LYS A 18 5.20 -0.33 -19.92
N ILE A 19 5.12 -0.55 -18.61
CA ILE A 19 3.88 -0.41 -17.82
C ILE A 19 3.39 1.06 -17.75
N TYR A 20 4.31 2.02 -17.92
CA TYR A 20 4.04 3.45 -17.78
C TYR A 20 4.11 4.22 -19.09
N HIS A 21 4.20 3.55 -20.26
CA HIS A 21 4.18 4.26 -21.54
C HIS A 21 2.79 4.87 -21.76
N THR A 22 2.76 6.19 -21.95
CA THR A 22 1.53 7.00 -22.08
C THR A 22 0.62 6.55 -23.23
N ASN A 23 1.15 5.77 -24.17
CA ASN A 23 0.45 5.33 -25.39
C ASN A 23 0.04 3.85 -25.37
N GLN A 24 0.28 3.13 -24.27
CA GLN A 24 -0.14 1.73 -24.12
C GLN A 24 -1.08 1.60 -22.93
N LYS A 25 -2.26 0.99 -23.15
CA LYS A 25 -3.15 0.61 -22.05
C LYS A 25 -2.39 -0.36 -21.16
N ARG A 26 -2.38 -0.10 -19.85
CA ARG A 26 -1.85 -1.05 -18.85
C ARG A 26 -2.52 -2.42 -19.05
N PRO A 27 -1.79 -3.53 -18.86
CA PRO A 27 -2.41 -4.85 -18.83
C PRO A 27 -3.58 -4.86 -17.83
N GLU A 28 -4.65 -5.56 -18.20
CA GLU A 28 -5.83 -5.76 -17.37
C GLU A 28 -5.86 -7.23 -16.95
N LEU A 29 -5.03 -7.53 -15.95
CA LEU A 29 -4.87 -8.88 -15.42
C LEU A 29 -5.90 -9.16 -14.33
N HIS A 30 -6.34 -8.13 -13.62
CA HIS A 30 -7.28 -8.22 -12.52
C HIS A 30 -7.91 -6.87 -12.19
N HIS A 31 -8.93 -6.92 -11.34
CA HIS A 31 -9.42 -5.74 -10.63
C HIS A 31 -9.14 -5.88 -9.15
N TRP A 32 -7.94 -5.45 -8.73
CA TRP A 32 -7.53 -5.54 -7.33
C TRP A 32 -7.33 -4.15 -6.76
N GLN A 33 -7.89 -3.96 -5.58
CA GLN A 33 -7.68 -2.76 -4.78
C GLN A 33 -7.19 -3.13 -3.39
N LEU A 34 -6.54 -2.20 -2.71
CA LEU A 34 -6.15 -2.33 -1.32
C LEU A 34 -7.38 -2.61 -0.47
N ASP A 35 -7.25 -3.59 0.43
CA ASP A 35 -8.32 -3.91 1.38
C ASP A 35 -8.25 -2.94 2.56
N TRP A 36 -8.81 -1.75 2.39
CA TRP A 36 -8.82 -0.67 3.38
C TRP A 36 -9.40 -1.10 4.73
N HIS A 37 -10.43 -1.95 4.71
CA HIS A 37 -11.06 -2.46 5.91
C HIS A 37 -10.11 -3.40 6.68
N LYS A 38 -9.49 -4.39 6.00
CA LYS A 38 -8.50 -5.25 6.65
C LYS A 38 -7.27 -4.49 7.11
N LEU A 39 -6.85 -3.47 6.35
CA LEU A 39 -5.75 -2.61 6.73
C LEU A 39 -6.04 -1.86 8.04
N SER A 40 -7.20 -1.20 8.10
CA SER A 40 -7.64 -0.49 9.30
C SER A 40 -7.68 -1.43 10.51
N LYS A 41 -8.25 -2.62 10.31
CA LYS A 41 -8.31 -3.66 11.34
C LYS A 41 -6.92 -4.16 11.75
N LEU A 42 -6.00 -4.37 10.81
CA LEU A 42 -4.63 -4.81 11.11
C LEU A 42 -3.94 -3.82 12.03
N ILE A 43 -3.98 -2.53 11.65
CA ILE A 43 -3.34 -1.45 12.40
C ILE A 43 -3.98 -1.34 13.77
N HIS A 44 -5.31 -1.31 13.84
CA HIS A 44 -6.03 -1.22 15.12
C HIS A 44 -5.71 -2.39 16.06
N ASP A 45 -5.71 -3.62 15.55
CA ASP A 45 -5.49 -4.81 16.38
C ASP A 45 -4.02 -4.98 16.81
N ASN A 46 -3.06 -4.33 16.12
CA ASN A 46 -1.62 -4.55 16.32
C ASN A 46 -0.81 -3.26 16.54
N TYR A 47 -1.46 -2.11 16.80
CA TYR A 47 -0.81 -0.79 16.87
C TYR A 47 0.39 -0.75 17.83
N ALA A 48 0.35 -1.51 18.92
CA ALA A 48 1.43 -1.58 19.92
C ALA A 48 2.71 -2.26 19.41
N SER A 49 2.70 -2.85 18.21
CA SER A 49 3.86 -3.54 17.60
C SER A 49 4.36 -2.85 16.33
N ILE A 50 3.59 -1.93 15.77
CA ILE A 50 3.85 -1.31 14.47
C ILE A 50 4.44 0.08 14.71
N ALA A 51 5.52 0.40 14.01
CA ALA A 51 6.06 1.76 13.90
C ALA A 51 5.46 2.49 12.70
N GLU A 52 5.41 1.82 11.54
CA GLU A 52 4.95 2.42 10.28
C GLU A 52 4.26 1.37 9.40
N VAL A 53 3.25 1.80 8.65
CA VAL A 53 2.72 1.03 7.52
C VAL A 53 2.81 1.85 6.25
N ARG A 54 3.37 1.24 5.21
CA ARG A 54 3.34 1.74 3.83
C ARG A 54 2.45 0.86 2.97
N ALA A 55 1.71 1.45 2.06
CA ALA A 55 0.94 0.73 1.04
C ALA A 55 1.53 1.00 -0.35
N GLY A 56 1.47 0.02 -1.25
CA GLY A 56 2.13 0.09 -2.55
C GLY A 56 1.71 -1.01 -3.52
N ILE A 57 2.31 -1.02 -4.71
CA ILE A 57 2.26 -2.16 -5.63
C ILE A 57 3.52 -2.98 -5.41
N ALA A 58 3.35 -4.28 -5.13
CA ALA A 58 4.45 -5.16 -4.76
C ALA A 58 5.54 -5.21 -5.83
N GLU A 59 5.13 -5.22 -7.09
CA GLU A 59 6.03 -5.41 -8.20
C GLU A 59 6.84 -4.14 -8.52
N ASP A 60 6.33 -2.95 -8.19
CA ASP A 60 6.97 -1.66 -8.43
C ASP A 60 7.02 -0.79 -7.15
N TRP A 61 7.52 -1.39 -6.09
CA TRP A 61 7.42 -0.85 -4.73
C TRP A 61 8.01 0.56 -4.62
N LEU A 62 9.23 0.77 -5.12
CA LEU A 62 9.94 2.04 -4.96
C LEU A 62 9.25 3.24 -5.61
N ARG A 63 8.36 3.02 -6.59
CA ARG A 63 7.68 4.09 -7.31
C ARG A 63 6.22 4.28 -6.90
N THR A 64 5.63 3.27 -6.27
CA THR A 64 4.19 3.21 -6.03
C THR A 64 3.83 3.10 -4.55
N ASN A 65 4.81 2.94 -3.66
CA ASN A 65 4.52 2.85 -2.23
C ASN A 65 4.11 4.22 -1.66
N GLY A 66 3.75 4.30 -0.39
CA GLY A 66 3.44 5.54 0.32
C GLY A 66 3.09 5.24 1.77
N ILE A 67 3.45 6.12 2.71
CA ILE A 67 3.10 5.96 4.12
C ILE A 67 1.61 6.21 4.30
N ILE A 68 0.95 5.35 5.06
CA ILE A 68 -0.49 5.44 5.33
C ILE A 68 -0.80 5.57 6.82
N TRP A 69 0.11 5.12 7.68
CA TRP A 69 -0.02 5.18 9.13
C TRP A 69 1.36 5.13 9.78
N ASP A 70 1.56 5.90 10.85
CA ASP A 70 2.66 5.72 11.79
C ASP A 70 2.21 5.89 13.25
N ASP A 71 3.09 5.53 14.18
CA ASP A 71 2.83 5.56 15.62
C ASP A 71 2.84 6.95 16.26
N GLN A 72 3.35 7.98 15.58
CA GLN A 72 3.47 9.35 16.09
C GLN A 72 2.27 10.22 15.71
N ILE A 73 1.76 10.05 14.50
CA ILE A 73 0.77 10.90 13.84
C ILE A 73 -0.53 10.12 13.58
N GLY A 74 -0.47 8.78 13.54
CA GLY A 74 -1.60 7.93 13.20
C GLY A 74 -1.80 7.88 11.68
N TYR A 75 -3.06 7.86 11.23
CA TYR A 75 -3.36 7.81 9.80
C TYR A 75 -2.97 9.11 9.09
N TYR A 76 -2.23 8.96 7.99
CA TYR A 76 -1.87 10.09 7.16
C TYR A 76 -3.08 10.57 6.35
N HIS A 77 -3.30 11.88 6.31
CA HIS A 77 -4.15 12.55 5.33
C HIS A 77 -3.27 13.10 4.21
N TYR A 78 -3.19 12.45 3.06
CA TYR A 78 -2.74 13.16 1.86
C TYR A 78 -3.21 12.53 0.54
N PRO A 79 -4.24 13.07 -0.11
CA PRO A 79 -4.42 12.90 -1.54
C PRO A 79 -4.01 14.18 -2.28
N ASN A 80 -3.15 14.02 -3.30
CA ASN A 80 -2.88 14.96 -4.41
C ASN A 80 -1.86 16.10 -4.20
N SER A 81 -0.59 15.81 -3.88
CA SER A 81 0.52 16.73 -4.24
C SER A 81 1.03 16.36 -5.63
N HIS A 82 1.16 17.34 -6.52
CA HIS A 82 1.67 17.10 -7.87
C HIS A 82 3.20 16.90 -7.90
N TYR A 83 3.94 17.40 -6.91
CA TYR A 83 5.39 17.25 -6.81
C TYR A 83 5.82 17.62 -5.39
N ASP A 84 6.19 16.64 -4.55
CA ASP A 84 7.22 16.88 -3.54
C ASP A 84 7.91 15.59 -3.08
N ASN A 85 9.23 15.69 -2.93
CA ASN A 85 10.21 14.63 -3.20
C ASN A 85 10.40 13.55 -2.12
N ILE A 86 9.45 13.31 -1.22
CA ILE A 86 9.59 12.23 -0.19
C ILE A 86 8.32 11.39 0.03
N ASN A 87 7.15 11.73 -0.52
CA ASN A 87 5.91 11.01 -0.20
C ASN A 87 5.27 10.42 -1.44
N SER A 88 5.52 9.12 -1.59
CA SER A 88 5.17 8.31 -2.73
C SER A 88 3.64 8.09 -2.80
N ILE A 89 3.08 8.26 -4.00
CA ILE A 89 1.65 8.24 -4.28
C ILE A 89 1.22 6.79 -4.51
N PHE A 90 0.35 6.26 -3.65
CA PHE A 90 -0.27 4.97 -3.87
C PHE A 90 -1.74 5.12 -4.28
N TRP A 91 -2.08 4.53 -5.41
CA TRP A 91 -3.48 4.38 -5.83
C TRP A 91 -4.03 3.12 -5.21
N GLY A 92 -5.21 3.22 -4.57
CA GLY A 92 -5.88 2.08 -3.97
C GLY A 92 -6.04 0.89 -4.92
N TYR A 93 -6.16 1.15 -6.22
CA TYR A 93 -6.39 0.16 -7.27
C TYR A 93 -5.19 -0.07 -8.19
N SER A 94 -5.03 -1.31 -8.65
CA SER A 94 -4.20 -1.67 -9.80
C SER A 94 -4.86 -2.71 -10.70
N SER A 95 -4.69 -2.50 -12.02
CA SER A 95 -5.17 -3.42 -13.05
C SER A 95 -4.19 -4.56 -13.36
N TRP A 96 -2.95 -4.48 -12.87
CA TRP A 96 -1.84 -5.35 -13.30
C TRP A 96 -0.92 -5.83 -12.17
N GLY A 97 -0.79 -5.04 -11.11
CA GLY A 97 0.13 -5.31 -10.00
C GLY A 97 -0.61 -5.58 -8.70
N THR A 98 0.05 -6.24 -7.76
CA THR A 98 -0.52 -6.66 -6.49
C THR A 98 -0.52 -5.51 -5.47
N PRO A 99 -1.69 -5.00 -5.03
CA PRO A 99 -1.73 -4.12 -3.86
C PRO A 99 -1.20 -4.83 -2.62
N THR A 100 -0.28 -4.17 -1.93
CA THR A 100 0.47 -4.73 -0.80
C THR A 100 0.71 -3.69 0.26
N ILE A 101 1.05 -4.15 1.46
CA ILE A 101 1.63 -3.31 2.51
C ILE A 101 3.04 -3.76 2.87
N LEU A 102 3.83 -2.83 3.39
CA LEU A 102 5.05 -3.06 4.13
C LEU A 102 4.81 -2.56 5.55
N VAL A 103 5.11 -3.40 6.52
CA VAL A 103 4.97 -3.10 7.94
C VAL A 103 6.36 -2.99 8.52
N THR A 104 6.67 -1.84 9.10
CA THR A 104 7.86 -1.64 9.92
C THR A 104 7.43 -1.79 11.37
N PHE A 105 8.04 -2.73 12.07
CA PHE A 105 7.77 -3.00 13.47
C PHE A 105 8.61 -2.09 14.37
N LEU A 106 8.21 -1.91 15.63
CA LEU A 106 8.96 -1.10 16.62
C LEU A 106 10.38 -1.62 16.88
N ASN A 107 10.66 -2.88 16.55
CA ASN A 107 12.00 -3.48 16.63
C ASN A 107 12.82 -3.27 15.34
N GLU A 108 12.39 -2.36 14.46
CA GLU A 108 13.01 -2.02 13.18
C GLU A 108 13.01 -3.14 12.13
N SER A 109 12.39 -4.29 12.42
CA SER A 109 12.20 -5.32 11.39
C SER A 109 11.09 -4.90 10.42
N GLU A 110 11.20 -5.38 9.18
CA GLU A 110 10.23 -5.09 8.13
C GLU A 110 9.65 -6.37 7.55
N LYS A 111 8.35 -6.35 7.22
CA LYS A 111 7.70 -7.46 6.51
C LYS A 111 6.58 -6.98 5.59
N ALA A 112 6.60 -7.48 4.36
CA ALA A 112 5.61 -7.15 3.34
C ALA A 112 4.54 -8.23 3.21
N TYR A 113 3.30 -7.80 2.94
CA TYR A 113 2.13 -8.67 2.87
C TYR A 113 1.19 -8.25 1.76
N LYS A 114 0.68 -9.23 0.98
CA LYS A 114 -0.45 -8.96 0.08
C LYS A 114 -1.64 -8.51 0.91
N LEU A 115 -2.27 -7.41 0.50
CA LEU A 115 -3.44 -6.90 1.18
C LEU A 115 -4.38 -6.26 0.17
N TYR A 116 -5.17 -7.09 -0.51
CA TYR A 116 -6.09 -6.62 -1.54
C TYR A 116 -7.44 -7.34 -1.46
N THR A 117 -8.42 -6.73 -2.11
CA THR A 117 -9.74 -7.26 -2.40
C THR A 117 -10.08 -7.00 -3.86
N THR A 118 -11.12 -7.64 -4.37
CA THR A 118 -11.62 -7.37 -5.72
C THR A 118 -12.35 -6.02 -5.75
N GLY A 119 -12.01 -5.17 -6.72
CA GLY A 119 -12.67 -3.89 -6.94
C GLY A 119 -11.81 -2.92 -7.75
N MET A 120 -12.34 -1.73 -7.99
CA MET A 120 -11.73 -0.68 -8.82
C MET A 120 -11.68 0.68 -8.11
N ASP A 121 -11.55 0.67 -6.80
CA ASP A 121 -11.47 1.90 -6.03
C ASP A 121 -10.07 2.54 -6.14
N TYR A 122 -10.00 3.61 -6.92
CA TYR A 122 -8.79 4.42 -7.08
C TYR A 122 -8.57 5.38 -5.92
N GLY A 123 -9.55 5.55 -5.03
CA GLY A 123 -9.53 6.54 -3.96
C GLY A 123 -8.58 6.18 -2.81
N PHE A 124 -8.18 7.23 -2.10
CA PHE A 124 -7.61 7.11 -0.76
C PHE A 124 -8.75 7.18 0.26
N HIS A 125 -8.69 6.34 1.29
CA HIS A 125 -9.63 6.36 2.41
C HIS A 125 -8.94 6.87 3.66
N TYR A 126 -9.46 7.95 4.23
CA TYR A 126 -9.02 8.35 5.55
C TYR A 126 -9.64 7.43 6.59
N LEU A 127 -8.79 6.68 7.29
CA LEU A 127 -9.21 5.69 8.30
C LEU A 127 -9.17 6.25 9.74
N GLY A 128 -8.82 7.53 9.92
CA GLY A 128 -8.65 8.18 11.23
C GLY A 128 -9.87 8.96 11.75
N GLY A 129 -11.05 8.73 11.19
CA GLY A 129 -12.29 9.33 11.69
C GLY A 129 -13.06 8.35 12.59
N ASN A 130 -13.45 8.81 13.78
CA ASN A 130 -14.59 8.25 14.50
C ASN A 130 -15.89 8.74 13.85
#